data_AF-A0A9D8CKQ8-F1
#
_entry.id   AF-A0A9D8CKQ8-F1
#
_cell.length_a   1.000
_cell.length_b   1.000
_cell.length_c   1.000
_cell.angle_alpha   90.00
_cell.angle_beta   90.00
_cell.angle_gamma   90.00
#
_symmetry.space_group_name_H-M   'P 1'
#
loop_
_entity.id
_entity.type
_entity.pdbx_description
1 polymer ?
#
loop_
_entity_poly.entity_id
_entity_poly.type
_entity_poly.pdbx_seq_one_letter_code
_entity_poly.pdbx_strand_id
1 'polypeptide(L)'
;MNGKRLTPKQAKLPPRATRPLVFGNEEHLNLRSLTFGFARNWEAAGQVIRSTNFENWLKRTLGDEERVNALVKVIGPLTGVGGGESGERVVTRTCMVLDPPQPLHYKGLSLSPDGVGPAMALAIHQTMRRQVLSEIIASRLLIGWLGQQTEQRPEFVAYHNLYENMPVLLSQSGPGYGFERVVYELNRDLPLMSPKFERYYIVEVEEFMDALEKAAQETGRPAHPIDRHVAAFLGARAKAVTDQWLRPLSETEGTSSHALGIIRLLAMLQNSAKKGPMPHLCRWMLDLLEPAVKAYNNRKRQKALRDELDKAVGKGALADMVKPFDDAAALDRDKKGFAAAMTNYARAAAQVGNLEREAARRDTTAQQMGEQAAAVSCGIVASIAISTIAIIYLI
;
A
#
# COMPACT_ATOMS: atom_id res chain seq x y z
N MET A 1 36.37 26.39 44.40
CA MET A 1 36.21 25.23 43.50
C MET A 1 36.88 24.01 44.15
N ASN A 2 36.15 23.23 44.96
CA ASN A 2 36.69 22.00 45.58
C ASN A 2 35.96 20.79 45.00
N GLY A 3 36.35 20.38 43.78
CA GLY A 3 35.88 19.13 43.18
C GLY A 3 36.65 17.95 43.80
N LYS A 4 35.99 17.16 44.66
CA LYS A 4 36.57 15.92 45.18
C LYS A 4 36.74 14.94 44.02
N ARG A 5 37.99 14.54 43.75
CA ARG A 5 38.28 13.39 42.88
C ARG A 5 37.74 12.14 43.57
N LEU A 6 36.62 11.61 43.06
CA LEU A 6 36.10 10.32 43.49
C LEU A 6 37.07 9.22 43.02
N THR A 7 37.47 8.35 43.92
CA THR A 7 38.24 7.14 43.61
C THR A 7 37.44 6.32 42.59
N PRO A 8 38.04 5.88 41.47
CA PRO A 8 37.31 5.12 40.46
C PRO A 8 36.76 3.84 41.10
N LYS A 9 35.44 3.64 41.04
CA LYS A 9 34.80 2.39 41.46
C LYS A 9 35.41 1.27 40.62
N GLN A 10 36.10 0.33 41.27
CA GLN A 10 36.56 -0.88 40.60
C GLN A 10 35.36 -1.60 40.00
N ALA A 11 35.43 -1.92 38.71
CA ALA A 11 34.38 -2.66 38.03
C ALA A 11 34.26 -4.06 38.66
N LYS A 12 33.06 -4.42 39.12
CA LYS A 12 32.80 -5.79 39.58
C LYS A 12 32.92 -6.72 38.38
N LEU A 13 33.82 -7.69 38.45
CA LEU A 13 33.94 -8.73 37.43
C LEU A 13 32.70 -9.65 37.48
N PRO A 14 32.23 -10.15 36.32
CA PRO A 14 31.09 -11.04 36.29
C PRO A 14 31.41 -12.37 37.01
N PRO A 15 30.39 -13.03 37.60
CA PRO A 15 30.56 -14.32 38.26
C PRO A 15 31.09 -15.35 37.27
N ARG A 16 32.02 -16.19 37.73
CA ARG A 16 32.68 -17.24 36.93
C ARG A 16 32.28 -18.62 37.43
N ALA A 17 32.03 -19.53 36.50
CA ALA A 17 31.83 -20.94 36.74
C ALA A 17 33.13 -21.62 37.22
N THR A 18 33.00 -22.58 38.13
CA THR A 18 34.13 -23.42 38.56
C THR A 18 34.59 -24.38 37.45
N ARG A 19 33.68 -24.78 36.55
CA ARG A 19 33.99 -25.60 35.37
C ARG A 19 33.44 -24.92 34.11
N PRO A 20 34.22 -24.84 33.03
CA PRO A 20 33.76 -24.23 31.79
C PRO A 20 32.65 -25.07 31.14
N LEU A 21 31.73 -24.39 30.46
CA LEU A 21 30.89 -25.03 29.47
C LEU A 21 31.61 -24.95 28.12
N VAL A 22 31.84 -26.10 27.49
CA VAL A 22 32.43 -26.15 26.15
C VAL A 22 31.31 -25.97 25.13
N PHE A 23 31.46 -25.00 24.24
CA PHE A 23 30.53 -24.79 23.12
C PHE A 23 31.32 -24.43 21.86
N GLY A 24 31.10 -25.18 20.78
CA GLY A 24 31.98 -25.13 19.62
C GLY A 24 33.40 -25.57 20.01
N ASN A 25 34.38 -24.70 19.77
CA ASN A 25 35.78 -24.92 20.12
C ASN A 25 36.27 -23.97 21.25
N GLU A 26 35.34 -23.40 22.01
CA GLU A 26 35.64 -22.43 23.06
C GLU A 26 35.13 -22.89 24.43
N GLU A 27 35.88 -22.53 25.47
CA GLU A 27 35.51 -22.73 26.86
C GLU A 27 34.88 -21.47 27.44
N HIS A 28 33.64 -21.56 27.91
CA HIS A 28 32.92 -20.44 28.50
C HIS A 28 32.85 -20.57 30.02
N LEU A 29 33.49 -19.63 30.71
CA LEU A 29 33.54 -19.57 32.18
C LEU A 29 32.54 -18.59 32.78
N ASN A 30 31.82 -17.80 31.98
CA ASN A 30 30.80 -16.90 32.48
C ASN A 30 29.67 -16.75 31.44
N LEU A 31 28.51 -16.28 31.90
CA LEU A 31 27.32 -16.14 31.05
C LEU A 31 27.55 -15.21 29.88
N ARG A 32 28.27 -14.10 30.08
CA ARG A 32 28.58 -13.13 29.03
C ARG A 32 29.34 -13.78 27.87
N SER A 33 30.38 -14.54 28.18
CA SER A 33 31.16 -15.26 27.18
C SER A 33 30.33 -16.33 26.46
N LEU A 34 29.45 -17.02 27.19
CA LEU A 34 28.58 -18.04 26.62
C LEU A 34 27.52 -17.44 25.70
N THR A 35 26.85 -16.36 26.12
CA THR A 35 25.87 -15.62 25.32
C THR A 35 26.50 -15.12 24.02
N PHE A 36 27.73 -14.60 24.08
CA PHE A 36 28.47 -14.20 22.89
C PHE A 36 28.75 -15.39 21.94
N GLY A 37 29.15 -16.54 22.48
CA GLY A 37 29.32 -17.78 21.71
C GLY A 37 28.02 -18.24 21.05
N PHE A 38 26.92 -18.30 21.82
CA PHE A 38 25.59 -18.66 21.32
C PHE A 38 25.08 -17.71 20.23
N ALA A 39 25.31 -16.40 20.37
CA ALA A 39 24.90 -15.42 19.37
C ALA A 39 25.63 -15.60 18.02
N ARG A 40 26.93 -15.95 18.03
CA ARG A 40 27.70 -16.17 16.79
C ARG A 40 27.35 -17.50 16.11
N ASN A 41 27.11 -18.54 16.89
CA ASN A 41 26.81 -19.90 16.38
C ASN A 41 25.39 -20.32 16.76
N TRP A 42 24.40 -19.49 16.43
CA TRP A 42 23.01 -19.65 16.88
C TRP A 42 22.36 -20.95 16.41
N GLU A 43 22.74 -21.48 15.24
CA GLU A 43 22.25 -22.76 14.73
C GLU A 43 22.61 -23.93 15.67
N ALA A 44 23.87 -24.00 16.10
CA ALA A 44 24.36 -25.02 17.02
C ALA A 44 23.88 -24.77 18.47
N ALA A 45 23.74 -23.50 18.86
CA ALA A 45 23.33 -23.11 20.21
C ALA A 45 21.97 -23.71 20.60
N GLY A 46 21.04 -23.78 19.65
CA GLY A 46 19.70 -24.33 19.90
C GLY A 46 19.72 -25.77 20.42
N GLN A 47 20.67 -26.61 20.01
CA GLN A 47 20.78 -27.99 20.52
C GLN A 47 21.33 -28.00 21.94
N VAL A 48 22.37 -27.20 22.21
CA VAL A 48 23.00 -27.12 23.52
C VAL A 48 22.05 -26.56 24.57
N ILE A 49 21.27 -25.54 24.22
CA ILE A 49 20.26 -24.92 25.11
C ILE A 49 19.21 -25.95 25.56
N ARG A 50 18.88 -26.94 24.74
CA ARG A 50 17.90 -27.99 25.06
C ARG A 50 18.51 -29.16 25.84
N SER A 51 19.82 -29.16 26.06
CA SER A 51 20.50 -30.27 26.72
C SER A 51 20.37 -30.20 28.25
N THR A 52 20.20 -31.37 28.88
CA THR A 52 20.25 -31.49 30.35
C THR A 52 21.60 -31.06 30.92
N ASN A 53 22.68 -31.17 30.13
CA ASN A 53 24.01 -30.71 30.52
C ASN A 53 24.03 -29.19 30.74
N PHE A 54 23.43 -28.41 29.84
CA PHE A 54 23.34 -26.96 29.96
C PHE A 54 22.53 -26.55 31.20
N GLU A 55 21.38 -27.19 31.44
CA GLU A 55 20.57 -26.94 32.63
C GLU A 55 21.34 -27.21 33.94
N ASN A 56 22.03 -28.36 34.01
CA ASN A 56 22.86 -28.72 35.15
C ASN A 56 24.03 -27.75 35.35
N TRP A 57 24.64 -27.30 34.25
CA TRP A 57 25.73 -26.32 34.29
C TRP A 57 25.23 -24.96 34.82
N LEU A 58 24.06 -24.49 34.38
CA LEU A 58 23.44 -23.26 34.87
C LEU A 58 23.14 -23.33 36.37
N LYS A 59 22.50 -24.41 36.84
CA LYS A 59 22.19 -24.61 38.27
C LYS A 59 23.44 -24.56 39.15
N ARG A 60 24.54 -25.17 38.69
CA ARG A 60 25.82 -25.19 39.40
C ARG A 60 26.59 -23.86 39.32
N THR A 61 26.49 -23.15 38.21
CA THR A 61 27.27 -21.94 37.92
C THR A 61 26.63 -20.68 38.49
N LEU A 62 25.30 -20.59 38.43
CA LEU A 62 24.61 -19.35 38.74
C LEU A 62 24.19 -19.23 40.19
N GLY A 63 23.76 -20.32 40.82
CA GLY A 63 23.07 -20.25 42.12
C GLY A 63 21.83 -19.32 42.11
N ASP A 64 21.39 -18.88 40.93
CA ASP A 64 20.34 -17.89 40.69
C ASP A 64 19.10 -18.65 40.21
N GLU A 65 18.32 -19.17 41.17
CA GLU A 65 17.14 -19.97 40.89
C GLU A 65 16.10 -19.19 40.08
N GLU A 66 16.01 -17.87 40.26
CA GLU A 66 15.10 -17.02 39.47
C GLU A 66 15.47 -17.01 37.99
N ARG A 67 16.76 -16.83 37.67
CA ARG A 67 17.24 -16.87 36.27
C ARG A 67 17.10 -18.26 35.66
N VAL A 68 17.35 -19.32 36.42
CA VAL A 68 17.11 -20.71 35.97
C VAL A 68 15.63 -20.93 35.67
N ASN A 69 14.73 -20.48 36.54
CA ASN A 69 13.28 -20.57 36.33
C ASN A 69 12.82 -19.76 35.10
N ALA A 70 13.39 -18.57 34.88
CA ALA A 70 13.13 -17.77 33.68
C ALA A 70 13.59 -18.49 32.40
N LEU A 71 14.75 -19.14 32.40
CA LEU A 71 15.24 -19.94 31.28
C LEU A 71 14.34 -21.15 30.99
N VAL A 72 13.88 -21.86 32.01
CA VAL A 72 12.94 -22.99 31.85
C VAL A 72 11.64 -22.52 31.19
N LYS A 73 11.11 -21.34 31.55
CA LYS A 73 9.93 -20.76 30.90
C LYS A 73 10.16 -20.43 29.42
N VAL A 74 11.37 -20.02 29.04
CA VAL A 74 11.73 -19.75 27.64
C VAL A 74 11.92 -21.04 26.84
N ILE A 75 12.47 -22.09 27.44
CA ILE A 75 12.80 -23.35 26.77
C ILE A 75 11.57 -24.30 26.71
N GLY A 76 10.70 -24.25 27.72
CA GLY A 76 9.55 -25.13 27.89
C GLY A 76 8.55 -25.20 26.72
N PRO A 77 8.19 -24.09 26.04
CA PRO A 77 7.26 -24.10 24.91
C PRO A 77 7.72 -24.89 23.66
N LEU A 78 8.94 -25.43 23.66
CA LEU A 78 9.52 -26.15 22.52
C LEU A 78 9.28 -27.66 22.52
N THR A 79 8.82 -28.22 23.64
CA THR A 79 8.62 -29.66 23.81
C THR A 79 7.20 -30.11 23.47
N GLY A 80 6.29 -29.19 23.10
CA GLY A 80 4.92 -29.48 22.70
C GLY A 80 4.80 -29.92 21.25
N VAL A 81 4.01 -30.98 21.00
CA VAL A 81 3.64 -31.44 19.65
C VAL A 81 2.59 -30.50 19.07
N GLY A 82 3.05 -29.41 18.46
CA GLY A 82 2.18 -28.45 17.78
C GLY A 82 2.83 -27.06 17.73
N GLY A 83 3.51 -26.75 16.62
CA GLY A 83 3.92 -25.38 16.28
C GLY A 83 4.77 -24.67 17.34
N GLY A 84 5.83 -25.32 17.85
CA GLY A 84 6.77 -24.71 18.79
C GLY A 84 7.46 -23.44 18.23
N GLU A 85 7.94 -22.58 19.12
CA GLU A 85 8.71 -21.39 18.77
C GLU A 85 9.98 -21.79 17.97
N SER A 86 10.35 -21.04 16.91
CA SER A 86 11.50 -21.43 16.08
C SER A 86 12.79 -21.40 16.89
N GLY A 87 13.71 -22.33 16.61
CA GLY A 87 14.94 -22.51 17.40
C GLY A 87 15.77 -21.23 17.54
N GLU A 88 15.75 -20.37 16.55
CA GLU A 88 16.43 -19.08 16.53
C GLU A 88 15.88 -18.10 17.58
N ARG A 89 14.54 -18.06 17.74
CA ARG A 89 13.89 -17.21 18.75
C ARG A 89 14.20 -17.70 20.16
N VAL A 90 14.29 -19.01 20.35
CA VAL A 90 14.71 -19.61 21.63
C VAL A 90 16.11 -19.16 21.97
N VAL A 91 17.06 -19.34 21.07
CA VAL A 91 18.46 -18.93 21.27
C VAL A 91 18.52 -17.45 21.66
N THR A 92 17.75 -16.63 20.96
CA THR A 92 17.65 -15.18 21.19
C THR A 92 17.12 -14.86 22.60
N ARG A 93 15.99 -15.46 22.99
CA ARG A 93 15.41 -15.26 24.33
C ARG A 93 16.29 -15.81 25.44
N THR A 94 16.94 -16.95 25.22
CA THR A 94 17.94 -17.50 26.14
C THR A 94 19.07 -16.48 26.33
N CYS A 95 19.62 -15.92 25.25
CA CYS A 95 20.65 -14.89 25.32
C CYS A 95 20.20 -13.66 26.15
N MET A 96 18.96 -13.20 25.96
CA MET A 96 18.40 -12.08 26.74
C MET A 96 18.34 -12.38 28.24
N VAL A 97 18.01 -13.62 28.64
CA VAL A 97 17.93 -14.00 30.05
C VAL A 97 19.32 -14.22 30.66
N LEU A 98 20.27 -14.75 29.88
CA LEU A 98 21.62 -15.03 30.34
C LEU A 98 22.45 -13.77 30.56
N ASP A 99 22.40 -12.79 29.65
CA ASP A 99 23.12 -11.51 29.83
C ASP A 99 22.22 -10.36 29.37
N PRO A 100 21.25 -9.93 30.21
CA PRO A 100 20.28 -8.91 29.85
C PRO A 100 20.82 -7.62 29.22
N PRO A 101 21.94 -7.02 29.70
CA PRO A 101 22.42 -5.76 29.12
C PRO A 101 23.09 -5.90 27.75
N GLN A 102 23.24 -7.11 27.19
CA GLN A 102 23.77 -7.31 25.83
C GLN A 102 22.82 -6.76 24.78
N PRO A 103 23.31 -6.40 23.58
CA PRO A 103 22.46 -6.16 22.42
C PRO A 103 21.51 -7.35 22.12
N LEU A 104 20.42 -7.07 21.42
CA LEU A 104 19.57 -8.12 20.85
C LEU A 104 20.36 -8.89 19.79
N HIS A 105 20.45 -10.21 19.95
CA HIS A 105 21.06 -11.10 18.96
C HIS A 105 19.99 -11.91 18.22
N TYR A 106 19.93 -11.85 16.88
CA TYR A 106 19.00 -12.67 16.09
C TYR A 106 19.57 -12.96 14.70
N LYS A 107 19.67 -14.24 14.33
CA LYS A 107 20.18 -14.73 13.02
C LYS A 107 21.47 -14.01 12.55
N GLY A 108 22.43 -13.88 13.46
CA GLY A 108 23.74 -13.25 13.18
C GLY A 108 23.76 -11.71 13.24
N LEU A 109 22.62 -11.04 13.45
CA LEU A 109 22.58 -9.61 13.76
C LEU A 109 22.74 -9.39 15.27
N SER A 110 23.40 -8.28 15.63
CA SER A 110 23.51 -7.78 17.01
C SER A 110 23.10 -6.31 17.01
N LEU A 111 21.99 -5.98 17.67
CA LEU A 111 21.34 -4.67 17.57
C LEU A 111 20.98 -4.16 18.96
N SER A 112 21.36 -2.93 19.28
CA SER A 112 20.73 -2.18 20.37
C SER A 112 19.35 -1.69 19.93
N PRO A 113 18.44 -1.33 20.86
CA PRO A 113 17.11 -0.83 20.52
C PRO A 113 17.12 0.39 19.57
N ASP A 114 18.08 1.29 19.71
CA ASP A 114 18.29 2.44 18.83
C ASP A 114 18.95 2.08 17.50
N GLY A 115 19.67 0.96 17.42
CA GLY A 115 20.35 0.51 16.21
C GLY A 115 19.42 -0.14 15.17
N VAL A 116 18.20 -0.53 15.54
CA VAL A 116 17.26 -1.22 14.65
C VAL A 116 16.78 -0.32 13.52
N GLY A 117 16.40 0.93 13.83
CA GLY A 117 15.97 1.90 12.83
C GLY A 117 17.01 2.10 11.72
N PRO A 118 18.25 2.51 12.06
CA PRO A 118 19.32 2.68 11.10
C PRO A 118 19.65 1.39 10.33
N ALA A 119 19.62 0.23 10.99
CA ALA A 119 19.83 -1.06 10.33
C ALA A 119 18.75 -1.35 9.27
N MET A 120 17.48 -1.01 9.55
CA MET A 120 16.39 -1.15 8.58
C MET A 120 16.53 -0.20 7.40
N ALA A 121 16.96 1.06 7.64
CA ALA A 121 17.22 2.02 6.57
C ALA A 121 18.34 1.54 5.63
N LEU A 122 19.44 1.02 6.19
CA LEU A 122 20.55 0.45 5.40
C LEU A 122 20.16 -0.83 4.65
N ALA A 123 19.20 -1.59 5.18
CA ALA A 123 18.76 -2.85 4.61
C ALA A 123 17.67 -2.70 3.53
N ILE A 124 17.22 -1.48 3.18
CA ILE A 124 16.02 -1.28 2.35
C ILE A 124 16.08 -1.95 0.97
N HIS A 125 17.29 -2.13 0.42
CA HIS A 125 17.54 -2.83 -0.85
C HIS A 125 18.14 -4.24 -0.66
N GLN A 126 18.23 -4.75 0.57
CA GLN A 126 18.88 -6.01 0.93
C GLN A 126 17.84 -7.04 1.40
N THR A 127 17.21 -7.76 0.47
CA THR A 127 16.06 -8.67 0.73
C THR A 127 16.23 -9.58 1.95
N MET A 128 17.37 -10.27 2.05
CA MET A 128 17.64 -11.18 3.19
C MET A 128 17.68 -10.43 4.53
N ARG A 129 18.31 -9.26 4.59
CA ARG A 129 18.38 -8.45 5.82
C ARG A 129 17.04 -7.83 6.18
N ARG A 130 16.24 -7.41 5.18
CA ARG A 130 14.86 -6.94 5.41
C ARG A 130 14.03 -8.03 6.08
N GLN A 131 14.14 -9.26 5.61
CA GLN A 131 13.42 -10.39 6.20
C GLN A 131 13.79 -10.59 7.67
N VAL A 132 15.09 -10.67 7.98
CA VAL A 132 15.56 -10.87 9.37
C VAL A 132 15.11 -9.72 10.29
N LEU A 133 15.22 -8.47 9.84
CA LEU A 133 14.76 -7.30 10.61
C LEU A 133 13.23 -7.28 10.78
N SER A 134 12.49 -7.71 9.77
CA SER A 134 11.03 -7.85 9.85
C SER A 134 10.64 -8.92 10.87
N GLU A 135 11.35 -10.05 10.94
CA GLU A 135 11.13 -11.11 11.92
C GLU A 135 11.38 -10.64 13.36
N ILE A 136 12.40 -9.80 13.58
CA ILE A 136 12.70 -9.16 14.88
C ILE A 136 11.49 -8.34 15.38
N ILE A 137 10.95 -7.48 14.49
CA ILE A 137 9.80 -6.63 14.80
C ILE A 137 8.55 -7.50 15.01
N ALA A 138 8.21 -8.35 14.03
CA ALA A 138 6.99 -9.16 14.05
C ALA A 138 6.92 -10.10 15.27
N SER A 139 8.06 -10.65 15.70
CA SER A 139 8.15 -11.55 16.86
C SER A 139 8.26 -10.81 18.20
N ARG A 140 8.17 -9.46 18.19
CA ARG A 140 8.27 -8.59 19.37
C ARG A 140 9.54 -8.86 20.21
N LEU A 141 10.66 -9.21 19.56
CA LEU A 141 11.90 -9.56 20.27
C LEU A 141 12.47 -8.38 21.05
N LEU A 142 12.32 -7.15 20.53
CA LEU A 142 12.79 -5.94 21.21
C LEU A 142 11.98 -5.63 22.48
N ILE A 143 10.66 -5.84 22.45
CA ILE A 143 9.82 -5.69 23.65
C ILE A 143 10.21 -6.75 24.69
N GLY A 144 10.45 -7.99 24.24
CA GLY A 144 10.99 -9.05 25.09
C GLY A 144 12.33 -8.68 25.73
N TRP A 145 13.25 -8.13 24.94
CA TRP A 145 14.56 -7.65 25.40
C TRP A 145 14.43 -6.53 26.45
N LEU A 146 13.55 -5.55 26.21
CA LEU A 146 13.28 -4.45 27.15
C LEU A 146 12.74 -4.97 28.48
N GLY A 147 11.87 -5.99 28.46
CA GLY A 147 11.33 -6.62 29.65
C GLY A 147 12.33 -7.43 30.48
N GLN A 148 13.51 -7.75 29.93
CA GLN A 148 14.59 -8.42 30.67
C GLN A 148 15.56 -7.43 31.34
N GLN A 149 15.49 -6.13 31.01
CA GLN A 149 16.42 -5.14 31.57
C GLN A 149 16.18 -4.97 33.07
N THR A 150 17.27 -5.06 33.84
CA THR A 150 17.22 -4.92 35.31
C THR A 150 17.32 -3.47 35.76
N GLU A 151 17.91 -2.60 34.93
CA GLU A 151 17.99 -1.16 35.19
C GLU A 151 16.74 -0.45 34.68
N GLN A 152 16.14 0.38 35.52
CA GLN A 152 15.05 1.26 35.10
C GLN A 152 15.64 2.51 34.46
N ARG A 153 15.56 2.58 33.12
CA ARG A 153 15.98 3.75 32.36
C ARG A 153 14.79 4.38 31.66
N PRO A 154 14.60 5.71 31.71
CA PRO A 154 13.50 6.39 31.02
C PRO A 154 13.47 6.09 29.51
N GLU A 155 14.64 5.92 28.87
CA GLU A 155 14.72 5.55 27.46
C GLU A 155 14.01 4.22 27.13
N PHE A 156 13.98 3.26 28.06
CA PHE A 156 13.35 1.96 27.82
C PHE A 156 11.84 2.05 27.69
N VAL A 157 11.20 2.97 28.44
CA VAL A 157 9.77 3.25 28.30
C VAL A 157 9.48 3.87 26.93
N ALA A 158 10.34 4.80 26.48
CA ALA A 158 10.21 5.39 25.15
C ALA A 158 10.36 4.35 24.03
N TYR A 159 11.36 3.46 24.13
CA TYR A 159 11.52 2.36 23.17
C TYR A 159 10.35 1.38 23.20
N HIS A 160 9.83 1.03 24.38
CA HIS A 160 8.69 0.14 24.49
C HIS A 160 7.49 0.70 23.71
N ASN A 161 7.14 1.97 23.97
CA ASN A 161 6.03 2.64 23.28
C ASN A 161 6.28 2.78 21.77
N LEU A 162 7.53 3.03 21.36
CA LEU A 162 7.90 3.09 19.95
C LEU A 162 7.68 1.73 19.25
N TYR A 163 8.11 0.63 19.86
CA TYR A 163 8.05 -0.70 19.25
C TYR A 163 6.69 -1.39 19.35
N GLU A 164 5.80 -0.94 20.24
CA GLU A 164 4.51 -1.57 20.51
C GLU A 164 3.64 -1.74 19.25
N ASN A 165 3.58 -0.70 18.41
CA ASN A 165 2.72 -0.64 17.22
C ASN A 165 3.43 -1.06 15.93
N MET A 166 4.75 -1.21 15.92
CA MET A 166 5.51 -1.57 14.73
C MET A 166 5.09 -2.90 14.08
N PRO A 167 4.75 -3.97 14.83
CA PRO A 167 4.27 -5.22 14.23
C PRO A 167 2.98 -5.04 13.43
N VAL A 168 2.08 -4.17 13.88
CA VAL A 168 0.79 -3.89 13.22
C VAL A 168 1.00 -3.11 11.93
N LEU A 169 1.91 -2.14 11.93
CA LEU A 169 2.29 -1.40 10.72
C LEU A 169 3.02 -2.29 9.73
N LEU A 170 3.87 -3.22 10.20
CA LEU A 170 4.64 -4.13 9.37
C LEU A 170 3.79 -5.20 8.68
N SER A 171 2.79 -5.74 9.36
CA SER A 171 1.98 -6.86 8.85
C SER A 171 1.03 -6.46 7.72
N GLN A 172 0.71 -5.18 7.60
CA GLN A 172 -0.14 -4.65 6.55
C GLN A 172 0.65 -4.43 5.26
N SER A 173 0.10 -4.91 4.14
CA SER A 173 0.76 -4.85 2.82
C SER A 173 0.40 -3.62 1.99
N GLY A 174 -0.70 -2.93 2.33
CA GLY A 174 -1.22 -1.79 1.58
C GLY A 174 -0.29 -0.57 1.56
N PRO A 175 -0.55 0.41 0.68
CA PRO A 175 0.19 1.67 0.63
C PRO A 175 0.15 2.37 1.99
N GLY A 176 1.30 2.89 2.43
CA GLY A 176 1.41 3.54 3.74
C GLY A 176 1.80 2.61 4.90
N TYR A 177 1.99 1.31 4.62
CA TYR A 177 2.33 0.28 5.59
C TYR A 177 3.53 -0.57 5.14
N GLY A 178 3.85 -1.58 5.95
CA GLY A 178 4.91 -2.55 5.70
C GLY A 178 6.29 -2.05 6.14
N PHE A 179 7.31 -2.63 5.54
CA PHE A 179 8.71 -2.37 5.90
C PHE A 179 9.07 -0.87 5.78
N GLU A 180 8.64 -0.24 4.69
CA GLU A 180 8.93 1.17 4.42
C GLU A 180 8.31 2.08 5.49
N ARG A 181 7.09 1.76 5.95
CA ARG A 181 6.43 2.53 7.02
C ARG A 181 7.20 2.44 8.32
N VAL A 182 7.60 1.22 8.72
CA VAL A 182 8.39 1.02 9.94
C VAL A 182 9.76 1.71 9.85
N VAL A 183 10.41 1.68 8.68
CA VAL A 183 11.67 2.40 8.46
C VAL A 183 11.50 3.89 8.77
N TYR A 184 10.45 4.54 8.28
CA TYR A 184 10.23 5.96 8.56
C TYR A 184 9.82 6.23 10.01
N GLU A 185 9.02 5.37 10.64
CA GLU A 185 8.62 5.51 12.06
C GLU A 185 9.84 5.43 13.00
N LEU A 186 10.78 4.53 12.71
CA LEU A 186 11.99 4.33 13.52
C LEU A 186 13.12 5.32 13.23
N ASN A 187 13.06 6.04 12.11
CA ASN A 187 14.08 7.02 11.72
C ASN A 187 13.42 8.35 11.37
N ARG A 188 13.21 9.23 12.36
CA ARG A 188 12.47 10.50 12.17
C ARG A 188 13.12 11.45 11.16
N ASP A 189 14.44 11.47 11.12
CA ASP A 189 15.22 12.39 10.27
C ASP A 189 15.58 11.76 8.91
N LEU A 190 15.11 10.54 8.62
CA LEU A 190 15.35 9.90 7.34
C LEU A 190 14.58 10.61 6.24
N PRO A 191 15.26 11.09 5.18
CA PRO A 191 14.58 11.70 4.04
C PRO A 191 13.76 10.67 3.27
N LEU A 192 12.80 11.15 2.47
CA LEU A 192 12.01 10.35 1.56
C LEU A 192 12.94 9.59 0.60
N MET A 193 12.89 8.26 0.68
CA MET A 193 13.71 7.34 -0.12
C MET A 193 13.06 6.95 -1.45
N SER A 194 12.05 7.69 -1.90
CA SER A 194 11.45 7.44 -3.22
C SER A 194 12.44 7.84 -4.31
N PRO A 195 12.81 6.94 -5.25
CA PRO A 195 13.68 7.28 -6.38
C PRO A 195 13.13 8.42 -7.25
N LYS A 196 11.80 8.63 -7.24
CA LYS A 196 11.13 9.70 -7.99
C LYS A 196 11.49 11.09 -7.47
N PHE A 197 11.86 11.20 -6.20
CA PHE A 197 12.07 12.47 -5.50
C PHE A 197 13.43 12.58 -4.82
N GLU A 198 14.36 11.66 -5.09
CA GLU A 198 15.67 11.57 -4.43
C GLU A 198 16.44 12.90 -4.46
N ARG A 199 16.42 13.60 -5.59
CA ARG A 199 17.11 14.89 -5.77
C ARG A 199 16.59 16.05 -4.91
N TYR A 200 15.40 15.91 -4.31
CA TYR A 200 14.79 16.98 -3.51
C TYR A 200 15.13 16.90 -2.03
N TYR A 201 15.72 15.80 -1.55
CA TYR A 201 16.11 15.60 -0.16
C TYR A 201 15.00 16.01 0.84
N ILE A 202 13.86 15.35 0.74
CA ILE A 202 12.63 15.74 1.48
C ILE A 202 12.65 15.08 2.86
N VAL A 203 12.58 15.85 3.93
CA VAL A 203 12.47 15.36 5.32
C VAL A 203 11.09 15.69 5.91
N GLU A 204 10.47 16.78 5.46
CA GLU A 204 9.15 17.23 5.90
C GLU A 204 8.06 17.12 4.81
N VAL A 205 6.79 17.14 5.24
CA VAL A 205 5.63 16.99 4.34
C VAL A 205 5.44 18.24 3.50
N GLU A 206 5.76 19.40 4.06
CA GLU A 206 5.77 20.70 3.42
C GLU A 206 6.74 20.72 2.24
N GLU A 207 7.94 20.14 2.42
CA GLU A 207 8.96 20.02 1.39
C GLU A 207 8.51 19.05 0.29
N PHE A 208 7.81 17.96 0.65
CA PHE A 208 7.21 17.05 -0.32
C PHE A 208 6.24 17.77 -1.25
N MET A 209 5.36 18.62 -0.69
CA MET A 209 4.40 19.38 -1.50
C MET A 209 5.09 20.39 -2.42
N ASP A 210 6.16 21.04 -1.97
CA ASP A 210 6.96 21.94 -2.83
C ASP A 210 7.70 21.16 -3.93
N ALA A 211 8.21 19.97 -3.61
CA ALA A 211 8.86 19.09 -4.56
C ALA A 211 7.89 18.58 -5.63
N LEU A 212 6.63 18.29 -5.27
CA LEU A 212 5.59 17.92 -6.24
C LEU A 212 5.31 19.05 -7.23
N GLU A 213 5.17 20.29 -6.75
CA GLU A 213 4.90 21.45 -7.60
C GLU A 213 6.08 21.73 -8.56
N LYS A 214 7.32 21.51 -8.11
CA LYS A 214 8.52 21.59 -8.96
C LYS A 214 8.58 20.43 -9.96
N ALA A 215 8.39 19.20 -9.50
CA ALA A 215 8.43 18.00 -10.35
C ALA A 215 7.35 18.03 -11.44
N ALA A 216 6.20 18.65 -11.17
CA ALA A 216 5.12 18.80 -12.13
C ALA A 216 5.49 19.60 -13.38
N GLN A 217 6.53 20.45 -13.30
CA GLN A 217 7.03 21.28 -14.41
C GLN A 217 8.02 20.54 -15.32
N GLU A 218 8.50 19.36 -14.92
CA GLU A 218 9.52 18.63 -15.66
C GLU A 218 8.94 17.80 -16.80
N THR A 219 9.68 17.75 -17.91
CA THR A 219 9.33 16.96 -19.10
C THR A 219 9.38 15.44 -18.87
N GLY A 220 10.14 14.98 -17.87
CA GLY A 220 10.29 13.57 -17.50
C GLY A 220 9.65 13.20 -16.17
N ARG A 221 8.63 13.94 -15.72
CA ARG A 221 7.99 13.71 -14.42
C ARG A 221 7.42 12.28 -14.29
N PRO A 222 7.34 11.73 -13.07
CA PRO A 222 6.75 10.40 -12.85
C PRO A 222 5.29 10.32 -13.34
N ALA A 223 4.85 9.12 -13.74
CA ALA A 223 3.44 8.91 -14.11
C ALA A 223 2.49 9.20 -12.93
N HIS A 224 2.85 8.68 -11.75
CA HIS A 224 2.09 8.85 -10.50
C HIS A 224 2.94 9.55 -9.42
N PRO A 225 2.37 10.53 -8.69
CA PRO A 225 3.07 11.28 -7.64
C PRO A 225 3.35 10.47 -6.39
N ILE A 226 2.61 9.39 -6.15
CA ILE A 226 2.69 8.60 -4.93
C ILE A 226 3.13 7.19 -5.31
N ASP A 227 4.24 6.74 -4.74
CA ASP A 227 4.65 5.33 -4.72
C ASP A 227 4.59 4.77 -3.30
N ARG A 228 5.07 3.53 -3.15
CA ARG A 228 5.12 2.85 -1.86
C ARG A 228 5.92 3.61 -0.80
N HIS A 229 7.05 4.22 -1.16
CA HIS A 229 7.87 5.01 -0.23
C HIS A 229 7.17 6.32 0.14
N VAL A 230 6.58 7.01 -0.83
CA VAL A 230 5.82 8.25 -0.59
C VAL A 230 4.65 7.98 0.36
N ALA A 231 3.83 6.96 0.10
CA ALA A 231 2.70 6.64 0.96
C ALA A 231 3.15 6.30 2.40
N ALA A 232 4.22 5.52 2.55
CA ALA A 232 4.79 5.16 3.85
C ALA A 232 5.37 6.38 4.59
N PHE A 233 6.08 7.25 3.89
CA PHE A 233 6.63 8.50 4.42
C PHE A 233 5.52 9.43 4.90
N LEU A 234 4.52 9.68 4.07
CA LEU A 234 3.36 10.51 4.42
C LEU A 234 2.63 9.96 5.63
N GLY A 235 2.42 8.65 5.69
CA GLY A 235 1.82 8.00 6.85
C GLY A 235 2.63 8.22 8.14
N ALA A 236 3.96 8.18 8.07
CA ALA A 236 4.84 8.34 9.24
C ALA A 236 5.06 9.82 9.66
N ARG A 237 4.94 10.77 8.73
CA ARG A 237 5.26 12.19 8.97
C ARG A 237 4.03 13.08 9.14
N ALA A 238 2.93 12.78 8.45
CA ALA A 238 1.70 13.56 8.54
C ALA A 238 0.70 12.87 9.46
N LYS A 239 0.52 13.37 10.69
CA LYS A 239 -0.47 12.83 11.66
C LYS A 239 -1.91 12.82 11.12
N ALA A 240 -2.23 13.71 10.18
CA ALA A 240 -3.54 13.77 9.53
C ALA A 240 -3.76 12.65 8.50
N VAL A 241 -2.70 11.98 8.04
CA VAL A 241 -2.77 10.86 7.10
C VAL A 241 -3.09 9.58 7.86
N THR A 242 -4.39 9.31 7.97
CA THR A 242 -4.95 8.06 8.51
C THR A 242 -5.29 7.06 7.39
N ASP A 243 -5.69 5.85 7.78
CA ASP A 243 -6.13 4.76 6.89
C ASP A 243 -7.15 5.20 5.83
N GLN A 244 -8.03 6.16 6.15
CA GLN A 244 -9.04 6.65 5.20
C GLN A 244 -8.44 7.29 3.94
N TRP A 245 -7.24 7.87 4.08
CA TRP A 245 -6.52 8.51 2.97
C TRP A 245 -5.58 7.55 2.25
N LEU A 246 -5.07 6.53 2.96
CA LEU A 246 -4.14 5.55 2.43
C LEU A 246 -4.85 4.41 1.67
N ARG A 247 -6.01 3.96 2.18
CA ARG A 247 -6.76 2.84 1.60
C ARG A 247 -7.09 3.04 0.11
N PRO A 248 -7.59 4.21 -0.34
CA PRO A 248 -7.89 4.45 -1.76
C PRO A 248 -6.69 4.31 -2.70
N LEU A 249 -5.45 4.43 -2.19
CA LEU A 249 -4.25 4.23 -2.99
C LEU A 249 -4.02 2.77 -3.38
N SER A 250 -4.70 1.84 -2.73
CA SER A 250 -4.64 0.39 -3.04
C SER A 250 -5.50 0.01 -4.25
N GLU A 251 -6.37 0.92 -4.70
CA GLU A 251 -7.20 0.73 -5.89
C GLU A 251 -6.31 0.58 -7.13
N THR A 252 -6.78 -0.14 -8.14
CA THR A 252 -6.02 -0.38 -9.37
C THR A 252 -5.63 0.92 -10.05
N GLU A 253 -4.35 1.06 -10.39
CA GLU A 253 -3.81 2.22 -11.12
C GLU A 253 -4.60 2.45 -12.42
N GLY A 254 -4.83 3.73 -12.75
CA GLY A 254 -5.63 4.13 -13.92
C GLY A 254 -7.15 4.11 -13.71
N THR A 255 -7.65 3.64 -12.57
CA THR A 255 -9.08 3.77 -12.23
C THR A 255 -9.41 5.17 -11.73
N SER A 256 -10.68 5.58 -11.86
CA SER A 256 -11.16 6.86 -11.31
C SER A 256 -11.03 6.93 -9.79
N SER A 257 -11.30 5.82 -9.09
CA SER A 257 -11.18 5.71 -7.63
C SER A 257 -9.74 5.95 -7.17
N HIS A 258 -8.76 5.34 -7.85
CA HIS A 258 -7.34 5.53 -7.54
C HIS A 258 -6.91 6.99 -7.76
N ALA A 259 -7.24 7.58 -8.91
CA ALA A 259 -6.89 8.97 -9.23
C ALA A 259 -7.53 9.97 -8.24
N LEU A 260 -8.81 9.80 -7.93
CA LEU A 260 -9.50 10.64 -6.94
C LEU A 260 -8.92 10.44 -5.54
N GLY A 261 -8.50 9.23 -5.18
CA GLY A 261 -7.82 8.92 -3.92
C GLY A 261 -6.52 9.70 -3.75
N ILE A 262 -5.66 9.70 -4.79
CA ILE A 262 -4.42 10.50 -4.81
C ILE A 262 -4.72 11.97 -4.61
N ILE A 263 -5.65 12.54 -5.38
CA ILE A 263 -5.90 14.00 -5.36
C ILE A 263 -6.54 14.41 -4.05
N ARG A 264 -7.43 13.59 -3.48
CA ARG A 264 -8.01 13.82 -2.15
C ARG A 264 -6.94 13.85 -1.05
N LEU A 265 -5.99 12.91 -1.07
CA LEU A 265 -4.86 12.92 -0.16
C LEU A 265 -4.01 14.18 -0.35
N LEU A 266 -3.62 14.52 -1.58
CA LEU A 266 -2.81 15.71 -1.86
C LEU A 266 -3.53 17.02 -1.52
N ALA A 267 -4.86 17.10 -1.70
CA ALA A 267 -5.67 18.26 -1.30
C ALA A 267 -5.69 18.43 0.22
N MET A 268 -5.82 17.32 0.96
CA MET A 268 -5.72 17.33 2.42
C MET A 268 -4.33 17.78 2.87
N LEU A 269 -3.27 17.32 2.20
CA LEU A 269 -1.89 17.74 2.47
C LEU A 269 -1.66 19.22 2.14
N GLN A 270 -2.15 19.73 1.00
CA GLN A 270 -2.05 21.15 0.65
C GLN A 270 -2.66 22.03 1.75
N ASN A 271 -3.83 21.65 2.26
CA ASN A 271 -4.50 22.39 3.32
C ASN A 271 -3.77 22.28 4.66
N SER A 272 -3.38 21.07 5.08
CA SER A 272 -2.71 20.85 6.38
C SER A 272 -1.31 21.47 6.43
N ALA A 273 -0.56 21.43 5.34
CA ALA A 273 0.75 22.07 5.18
C ALA A 273 0.65 23.58 4.88
N LYS A 274 -0.57 24.15 4.83
CA LYS A 274 -0.85 25.57 4.53
C LYS A 274 -0.15 26.06 3.25
N LYS A 275 -0.11 25.21 2.23
CA LYS A 275 0.50 25.54 0.94
C LYS A 275 -0.44 26.41 0.11
N GLY A 276 0.15 27.38 -0.57
CA GLY A 276 -0.57 28.26 -1.50
C GLY A 276 -1.03 27.53 -2.78
N PRO A 277 -1.47 28.29 -3.79
CA PRO A 277 -1.82 27.74 -5.11
C PRO A 277 -0.70 26.88 -5.73
N MET A 278 -1.07 25.71 -6.23
CA MET A 278 -0.19 24.72 -6.88
C MET A 278 -0.69 24.39 -8.29
N PRO A 279 -0.65 25.35 -9.23
CA PRO A 279 -1.22 25.19 -10.57
C PRO A 279 -0.52 24.12 -11.40
N HIS A 280 0.79 23.89 -11.23
CA HIS A 280 1.50 22.87 -11.99
C HIS A 280 1.13 21.47 -11.51
N LEU A 281 1.03 21.26 -10.19
CA LEU A 281 0.52 20.02 -9.63
C LEU A 281 -0.94 19.79 -10.04
N CYS A 282 -1.80 20.80 -10.02
CA CYS A 282 -3.16 20.67 -10.54
C CYS A 282 -3.16 20.27 -12.02
N ARG A 283 -2.30 20.86 -12.85
CA ARG A 283 -2.14 20.47 -14.26
C ARG A 283 -1.72 19.01 -14.39
N TRP A 284 -0.83 18.52 -13.53
CA TRP A 284 -0.47 17.09 -13.49
C TRP A 284 -1.65 16.20 -13.11
N MET A 285 -2.43 16.61 -12.09
CA MET A 285 -3.58 15.85 -11.63
C MET A 285 -4.71 15.80 -12.67
N LEU A 286 -4.80 16.78 -13.57
CA LEU A 286 -5.76 16.78 -14.67
C LEU A 286 -5.58 15.55 -15.57
N ASP A 287 -4.33 15.20 -15.89
CA ASP A 287 -4.02 14.04 -16.73
C ASP A 287 -4.43 12.72 -16.05
N LEU A 288 -4.30 12.64 -14.72
CA LEU A 288 -4.73 11.49 -13.93
C LEU A 288 -6.26 11.38 -13.80
N LEU A 289 -7.00 12.47 -13.95
CA LEU A 289 -8.47 12.49 -13.84
C LEU A 289 -9.20 12.11 -15.12
N GLU A 290 -8.51 11.95 -16.25
CA GLU A 290 -9.16 11.60 -17.52
C GLU A 290 -10.03 10.31 -17.43
N PRO A 291 -9.63 9.23 -16.71
CA PRO A 291 -10.51 8.09 -16.47
C PRO A 291 -11.80 8.45 -15.72
N ALA A 292 -11.75 9.41 -14.79
CA ALA A 292 -12.93 9.88 -14.04
C ALA A 292 -13.87 10.70 -14.94
N VAL A 293 -13.33 11.50 -15.86
CA VAL A 293 -14.14 12.20 -16.87
C VAL A 293 -14.80 11.20 -17.82
N LYS A 294 -14.04 10.21 -18.31
CA LYS A 294 -14.54 9.16 -19.23
C LYS A 294 -15.54 8.20 -18.58
N ALA A 295 -15.64 8.17 -17.26
CA ALA A 295 -16.67 7.39 -16.57
C ALA A 295 -18.11 7.89 -16.85
N TYR A 296 -18.26 9.15 -17.26
CA TYR A 296 -19.53 9.71 -17.73
C TYR A 296 -19.72 9.42 -19.22
N ASN A 297 -20.90 9.00 -19.64
CA ASN A 297 -21.23 8.73 -21.05
C ASN A 297 -21.65 10.01 -21.80
N ASN A 298 -22.29 10.96 -21.11
CA ASN A 298 -22.77 12.19 -21.74
C ASN A 298 -21.61 13.12 -22.10
N ARG A 299 -21.38 13.31 -23.42
CA ARG A 299 -20.34 14.19 -23.97
C ARG A 299 -20.45 15.65 -23.51
N LYS A 300 -21.67 16.17 -23.31
CA LYS A 300 -21.87 17.53 -22.78
C LYS A 300 -21.39 17.62 -21.33
N ARG A 301 -21.65 16.58 -20.53
CA ARG A 301 -21.17 16.52 -19.14
C ARG A 301 -19.65 16.35 -19.09
N GLN A 302 -19.06 15.51 -19.94
CA GLN A 302 -17.60 15.40 -20.04
C GLN A 302 -16.95 16.75 -20.37
N LYS A 303 -17.50 17.50 -21.34
CA LYS A 303 -17.00 18.84 -21.69
C LYS A 303 -17.11 19.79 -20.49
N ALA A 304 -18.27 19.85 -19.84
CA ALA A 304 -18.47 20.69 -18.66
C ALA A 304 -17.49 20.35 -17.52
N LEU A 305 -17.23 19.06 -17.27
CA LEU A 305 -16.24 18.62 -16.29
C LEU A 305 -14.83 19.09 -16.65
N ARG A 306 -14.42 18.99 -17.92
CA ARG A 306 -13.11 19.52 -18.36
C ARG A 306 -13.01 21.03 -18.17
N ASP A 307 -14.06 21.78 -18.54
CA ASP A 307 -14.09 23.23 -18.35
C ASP A 307 -14.04 23.63 -16.86
N GLU A 308 -14.69 22.86 -15.97
CA GLU A 308 -14.61 23.03 -14.51
C GLU A 308 -13.20 22.73 -13.98
N LEU A 309 -12.56 21.66 -14.47
CA LEU A 309 -11.21 21.26 -14.09
C LEU A 309 -10.15 22.26 -14.56
N ASP A 310 -10.25 22.79 -15.78
CA ASP A 310 -9.33 23.82 -16.29
C ASP A 310 -9.39 25.09 -15.43
N LYS A 311 -10.58 25.48 -14.94
CA LYS A 311 -10.73 26.57 -13.97
C LYS A 311 -10.08 26.23 -12.63
N ALA A 312 -10.21 24.99 -12.15
CA ALA A 312 -9.57 24.54 -10.91
C ALA A 312 -8.03 24.58 -11.03
N VAL A 313 -7.47 24.21 -12.19
CA VAL A 313 -6.03 24.33 -12.48
C VAL A 313 -5.56 25.77 -12.35
N GLY A 314 -6.29 26.74 -12.91
CA GLY A 314 -5.94 28.15 -12.81
C GLY A 314 -5.91 28.70 -11.37
N LYS A 315 -6.73 28.13 -10.47
CA LYS A 315 -6.71 28.49 -9.04
C LYS A 315 -5.60 27.79 -8.25
N GLY A 316 -5.10 26.66 -8.73
CA GLY A 316 -4.09 25.86 -8.03
C GLY A 316 -4.58 25.21 -6.73
N ALA A 317 -5.88 25.00 -6.56
CA ALA A 317 -6.45 24.35 -5.38
C ALA A 317 -6.87 22.91 -5.71
N LEU A 318 -6.19 21.92 -5.14
CA LEU A 318 -6.45 20.51 -5.44
C LEU A 318 -7.86 20.05 -5.01
N ALA A 319 -8.40 20.65 -3.94
CA ALA A 319 -9.76 20.36 -3.49
C ALA A 319 -10.82 20.69 -4.56
N ASP A 320 -10.60 21.76 -5.34
CA ASP A 320 -11.51 22.17 -6.42
C ASP A 320 -11.51 21.16 -7.59
N MET A 321 -10.48 20.31 -7.71
CA MET A 321 -10.40 19.28 -8.75
C MET A 321 -11.25 18.05 -8.45
N VAL A 322 -11.48 17.76 -7.17
CA VAL A 322 -12.26 16.58 -6.73
C VAL A 322 -13.75 16.90 -6.68
N LYS A 323 -14.09 18.14 -6.29
CA LYS A 323 -15.46 18.61 -6.07
C LYS A 323 -16.45 18.26 -7.20
N PRO A 324 -16.11 18.33 -8.50
CA PRO A 324 -17.04 17.97 -9.57
C PRO A 324 -17.48 16.49 -9.57
N PHE A 325 -16.73 15.61 -8.90
CA PHE A 325 -16.92 14.17 -8.86
C PHE A 325 -17.57 13.65 -7.57
N ASP A 326 -17.91 14.52 -6.61
CA ASP A 326 -18.52 14.10 -5.34
C ASP A 326 -20.03 13.77 -5.48
N ASP A 327 -20.67 14.10 -6.61
CA ASP A 327 -22.06 13.73 -6.90
C ASP A 327 -22.16 12.34 -7.57
N ALA A 328 -22.17 11.29 -6.74
CA ALA A 328 -22.38 9.92 -7.19
C ALA A 328 -23.75 9.71 -7.88
N ALA A 329 -24.78 10.48 -7.49
CA ALA A 329 -26.10 10.41 -8.09
C ALA A 329 -26.10 10.97 -9.52
N ALA A 330 -25.28 11.98 -9.82
CA ALA A 330 -25.09 12.45 -11.18
C ALA A 330 -24.51 11.38 -12.10
N LEU A 331 -23.53 10.60 -11.62
CA LEU A 331 -22.96 9.50 -12.40
C LEU A 331 -23.97 8.37 -12.64
N ASP A 332 -24.77 8.02 -11.63
CA ASP A 332 -25.85 7.03 -11.78
C ASP A 332 -26.95 7.49 -12.76
N ARG A 333 -27.36 8.76 -12.68
CA ARG A 333 -28.30 9.37 -13.63
C ARG A 333 -27.76 9.34 -15.06
N ASP A 334 -26.48 9.62 -15.25
CA ASP A 334 -25.83 9.54 -16.57
C ASP A 334 -25.87 8.12 -17.14
N LYS A 335 -25.51 7.11 -16.33
CA LYS A 335 -25.57 5.69 -16.73
C LYS A 335 -26.98 5.26 -17.12
N LYS A 336 -27.98 5.61 -16.31
CA LYS A 336 -29.40 5.34 -16.62
C LYS A 336 -29.86 6.04 -17.89
N GLY A 337 -29.47 7.31 -18.07
CA GLY A 337 -29.78 8.08 -19.27
C GLY A 337 -29.15 7.48 -20.53
N PHE A 338 -27.91 7.00 -20.44
CA PHE A 338 -27.23 6.32 -21.54
C PHE A 338 -27.91 5.00 -21.90
N ALA A 339 -28.28 4.19 -20.91
CA ALA A 339 -29.03 2.95 -21.13
C ALA A 339 -30.37 3.21 -21.84
N ALA A 340 -31.13 4.22 -21.40
CA ALA A 340 -32.36 4.63 -22.04
C ALA A 340 -32.13 5.12 -23.49
N ALA A 341 -31.06 5.87 -23.74
CA ALA A 341 -30.70 6.32 -25.09
C ALA A 341 -30.37 5.14 -26.02
N MET A 342 -29.66 4.12 -25.53
CA MET A 342 -29.37 2.89 -26.28
C MET A 342 -30.65 2.13 -26.65
N THR A 343 -31.60 2.02 -25.71
CA THR A 343 -32.91 1.40 -25.99
C THR A 343 -33.69 2.18 -27.05
N ASN A 344 -33.71 3.51 -26.95
CA ASN A 344 -34.39 4.36 -27.93
C ASN A 344 -33.72 4.29 -29.31
N TYR A 345 -32.39 4.25 -29.37
CA TYR A 345 -31.64 4.06 -30.61
C TYR A 345 -31.99 2.72 -31.27
N ALA A 346 -31.99 1.63 -30.50
CA ALA A 346 -32.34 0.31 -31.02
C ALA A 346 -33.77 0.27 -31.58
N ARG A 347 -34.73 0.90 -30.88
CA ARG A 347 -36.11 1.03 -31.34
C ARG A 347 -36.21 1.84 -32.64
N ALA A 348 -35.54 2.99 -32.69
CA ALA A 348 -35.52 3.84 -33.88
C ALA A 348 -34.88 3.13 -35.07
N ALA A 349 -33.76 2.43 -34.87
CA ALA A 349 -33.09 1.65 -35.91
C ALA A 349 -33.99 0.52 -36.44
N ALA A 350 -34.70 -0.19 -35.56
CA ALA A 350 -35.69 -1.20 -35.96
C ALA A 350 -36.83 -0.60 -36.78
N GLN A 351 -37.32 0.59 -36.40
CA GLN A 351 -38.36 1.31 -37.14
C GLN A 351 -37.87 1.77 -38.52
N VAL A 352 -36.66 2.32 -38.63
CA VAL A 352 -36.04 2.67 -39.91
C VAL A 352 -35.95 1.45 -40.81
N GLY A 353 -35.43 0.32 -40.31
CA GLY A 353 -35.33 -0.91 -41.10
C GLY A 353 -36.69 -1.54 -41.47
N ASN A 354 -37.76 -1.24 -40.73
CA ASN A 354 -39.13 -1.63 -41.11
C ASN A 354 -39.66 -0.72 -42.24
N LEU A 355 -39.48 0.60 -42.11
CA LEU A 355 -39.90 1.58 -43.12
C LEU A 355 -39.17 1.37 -44.46
N GLU A 356 -37.88 1.05 -44.44
CA GLU A 356 -37.11 0.71 -45.65
C GLU A 356 -37.66 -0.55 -46.34
N ARG A 357 -38.01 -1.59 -45.57
CA ARG A 357 -38.64 -2.80 -46.11
C ARG A 357 -40.04 -2.55 -46.66
N GLU A 358 -40.83 -1.71 -46.01
CA GLU A 358 -42.14 -1.29 -46.51
C GLU A 358 -42.03 -0.46 -47.78
N ALA A 359 -41.07 0.47 -47.86
CA ALA A 359 -40.82 1.27 -49.05
C ALA A 359 -40.44 0.38 -50.24
N ALA A 360 -39.50 -0.55 -50.05
CA ALA A 360 -39.12 -1.51 -51.09
C ALA A 360 -40.31 -2.38 -51.57
N ARG A 361 -41.22 -2.75 -50.65
CA ARG A 361 -42.45 -3.47 -51.01
C ARG A 361 -43.43 -2.59 -51.77
N ARG A 362 -43.58 -1.32 -51.42
CA ARG A 362 -44.50 -0.39 -52.10
C ARG A 362 -44.19 -0.23 -53.58
N ASP A 363 -42.92 -0.17 -53.98
CA ASP A 363 -42.56 -0.11 -55.39
C ASP A 363 -43.02 -1.37 -56.14
N THR A 364 -42.81 -2.54 -55.55
CA THR A 364 -43.29 -3.80 -56.14
C THR A 364 -44.81 -3.90 -56.16
N THR A 365 -45.50 -3.43 -55.12
CA THR A 365 -46.97 -3.44 -55.06
C THR A 365 -47.58 -2.41 -56.03
N ALA A 366 -46.97 -1.23 -56.17
CA ALA A 366 -47.43 -0.20 -57.11
C ALA A 366 -47.30 -0.66 -58.56
N GLN A 367 -46.20 -1.35 -58.89
CA GLN A 367 -46.01 -1.94 -60.22
C GLN A 367 -47.07 -3.01 -60.51
N GLN A 368 -47.32 -3.93 -59.57
CA GLN A 368 -48.36 -4.95 -59.71
C GLN A 368 -49.77 -4.35 -59.85
N MET A 369 -50.09 -3.31 -59.08
CA MET A 369 -51.39 -2.62 -59.20
C MET A 369 -51.51 -1.87 -60.53
N GLY A 370 -50.43 -1.27 -61.03
CA GLY A 370 -50.38 -0.62 -62.34
C GLY A 370 -50.60 -1.62 -63.48
N GLU A 371 -49.95 -2.79 -63.43
CA GLU A 371 -50.14 -3.88 -64.39
C GLU A 371 -51.59 -4.39 -64.38
N GLN A 372 -52.20 -4.56 -63.22
CA GLN A 372 -53.60 -4.98 -63.11
C GLN A 372 -54.57 -3.91 -63.65
N ALA A 373 -54.37 -2.64 -63.32
CA ALA A 373 -55.21 -1.55 -63.83
C ALA A 373 -55.07 -1.38 -65.36
N ALA A 374 -53.86 -1.53 -65.89
CA ALA A 374 -53.60 -1.54 -67.34
C ALA A 374 -54.31 -2.72 -68.02
N ALA A 375 -54.22 -3.92 -67.44
CA ALA A 375 -54.89 -5.10 -67.98
C ALA A 375 -56.42 -4.93 -68.02
N VAL A 376 -57.03 -4.38 -66.96
CA VAL A 376 -58.48 -4.12 -66.90
C VAL A 376 -58.90 -3.06 -67.94
N SER A 377 -58.16 -1.95 -68.02
CA SER A 377 -58.47 -0.88 -68.98
C SER A 377 -58.28 -1.33 -70.44
N CYS A 378 -57.20 -2.04 -70.75
CA CYS A 378 -56.99 -2.68 -72.05
C CYS A 378 -58.10 -3.69 -72.37
N GLY A 379 -58.54 -4.48 -71.40
CA GLY A 379 -59.64 -5.43 -71.56
C GLY A 379 -60.97 -4.75 -71.92
N ILE A 380 -61.30 -3.64 -71.25
CA ILE A 380 -62.50 -2.83 -71.57
C ILE A 380 -62.41 -2.25 -72.97
N VAL A 381 -61.28 -1.64 -73.33
CA VAL A 381 -61.09 -1.05 -74.68
C VAL A 381 -61.15 -2.13 -75.76
N ALA A 382 -60.51 -3.28 -75.54
CA ALA A 382 -60.56 -4.40 -76.46
C ALA A 382 -61.99 -4.96 -76.61
N SER A 383 -62.74 -5.09 -75.51
CA SER A 383 -64.15 -5.49 -75.54
C SER A 383 -64.99 -4.51 -76.36
N ILE A 384 -64.85 -3.20 -76.14
CA ILE A 384 -65.57 -2.18 -76.90
C ILE A 384 -65.20 -2.27 -78.38
N ALA A 385 -63.90 -2.36 -78.70
CA ALA A 385 -63.43 -2.47 -80.08
C ALA A 385 -63.99 -3.72 -80.78
N ILE A 386 -63.94 -4.89 -80.13
CA ILE A 386 -64.50 -6.14 -80.65
C ILE A 386 -66.01 -6.02 -80.87
N SER A 387 -66.76 -5.46 -79.91
CA SER A 387 -68.20 -5.24 -80.06
C SER A 387 -68.51 -4.27 -81.21
N THR A 388 -67.72 -3.23 -81.39
CA THR A 388 -67.91 -2.24 -82.47
C THR A 388 -67.65 -2.88 -83.84
N ILE A 389 -66.58 -3.66 -83.96
CA ILE A 389 -66.24 -4.40 -85.19
C ILE A 389 -67.34 -5.43 -85.50
N ALA A 390 -67.83 -6.16 -84.49
CA ALA A 390 -68.90 -7.13 -84.65
C ALA A 390 -70.20 -6.48 -85.14
N ILE A 391 -70.56 -5.30 -84.61
CA ILE A 391 -71.73 -4.53 -85.07
C ILE A 391 -71.55 -4.07 -86.52
N ILE A 392 -70.37 -3.60 -86.91
CA ILE A 392 -70.08 -3.15 -88.28
C ILE A 392 -70.16 -4.31 -89.29
N TYR A 393 -69.83 -5.54 -88.89
CA TYR A 393 -69.89 -6.72 -89.77
C TYR A 393 -71.27 -7.39 -89.83
N LEU A 394 -72.20 -7.04 -88.94
CA LEU A 394 -73.56 -7.60 -88.86
C LEU A 394 -74.63 -6.72 -89.52
N ILE A 395 -74.24 -5.54 -90.02
CA ILE A 395 -75.01 -4.62 -90.88
C ILE A 395 -74.48 -4.79 -92.30
#